data_AF-A0A9D8J8V1-F1
#
_entry.id   AF-A0A9D8J8V1-F1
#
_cell.length_a   1.000
_cell.length_b   1.000
_cell.length_c   1.000
_cell.angle_alpha   90.00
_cell.angle_beta   90.00
_cell.angle_gamma   90.00
#
_symmetry.space_group_name_H-M   'P 1'
#
loop_
_entity.id
_entity.type
_entity.pdbx_description
1 polymer ?
#
loop_
_entity_poly.entity_id
_entity_poly.type
_entity_poly.pdbx_seq_one_letter_code
_entity_poly.pdbx_strand_id
1 'polypeptide(L)' 'RPLSSAETAAVARGERVATLACPPISDPATYGRALYAELRRLDKLGVSRILVESVPESPQWDAVRDRLSRAAAVFL' A
#
# COMPACT_ATOMS: atom_id res chain seq x y z
N ARG A 1 -4.92 15.78 -3.76
CA ARG A 1 -3.57 15.17 -3.78
C ARG A 1 -3.27 14.84 -5.24
N PRO A 2 -2.24 15.46 -5.88
CA PRO A 2 -1.85 15.06 -7.23
C PRO A 2 -1.41 13.59 -7.21
N LEU A 3 -1.71 12.86 -8.29
CA LEU A 3 -1.33 11.46 -8.44
C LEU A 3 0.21 11.36 -8.45
N SER A 4 0.77 10.42 -7.69
CA SER A 4 2.17 10.05 -7.77
C SER A 4 2.54 9.62 -9.21
N SER A 5 3.81 9.74 -9.59
CA SER A 5 4.31 9.27 -10.90
C SER A 5 3.95 7.79 -11.13
N ALA A 6 3.98 6.97 -10.08
CA ALA A 6 3.59 5.56 -10.14
C ALA A 6 2.09 5.35 -10.37
N GLU A 7 1.22 6.17 -9.75
CA GLU A 7 -0.23 6.15 -9.97
C GLU A 7 -0.54 6.52 -11.41
N THR A 8 0.08 7.61 -11.90
CA THR A 8 -0.11 8.09 -13.28
C THR A 8 0.32 7.05 -14.30
N ALA A 9 1.47 6.39 -14.10
CA ALA A 9 1.99 5.39 -15.02
C ALA A 9 1.12 4.12 -15.08
N ALA A 10 0.58 3.67 -13.94
CA ALA A 10 -0.29 2.49 -13.91
C ALA A 10 -1.68 2.79 -14.49
N VAL A 11 -2.25 3.96 -14.22
CA VAL A 11 -3.50 4.41 -14.87
C VAL A 11 -3.31 4.55 -16.39
N ALA A 12 -2.18 5.08 -16.85
CA ALA A 12 -1.88 5.20 -18.28
C ALA A 12 -1.78 3.84 -19.01
N ARG A 13 -1.46 2.76 -18.28
CA ARG A 13 -1.46 1.38 -18.80
C ARG A 13 -2.83 0.67 -18.71
N GLY A 14 -3.87 1.38 -18.28
CA GLY A 14 -5.21 0.82 -18.08
C GLY A 14 -5.32 -0.10 -16.86
N GLU A 15 -4.35 -0.07 -15.95
CA GLU A 15 -4.35 -0.91 -14.75
C GLU A 15 -5.37 -0.39 -13.73
N ARG A 16 -6.05 -1.30 -13.03
CA ARG A 16 -6.86 -0.92 -11.87
C ARG A 16 -5.96 -0.74 -10.67
N VAL A 17 -5.75 0.51 -10.28
CA VAL A 17 -4.86 0.91 -9.19
C VAL A 17 -5.67 1.32 -7.97
N ALA A 18 -5.25 0.85 -6.80
CA ALA A 18 -5.77 1.32 -5.52
C ALA A 18 -4.65 1.92 -4.67
N THR A 19 -4.97 2.98 -3.93
CA THR A 19 -3.99 3.72 -3.12
C THR A 19 -4.35 3.66 -1.65
N LEU A 20 -3.38 3.28 -0.82
CA LEU A 20 -3.53 3.19 0.63
C LEU A 20 -2.67 4.26 1.28
N ALA A 21 -3.32 5.26 1.87
CA ALA A 21 -2.66 6.33 2.60
C ALA A 21 -2.25 5.86 4.00
N CYS A 22 -1.11 6.34 4.48
CA CYS A 22 -0.71 6.17 5.89
C CYS A 22 -1.26 7.36 6.69
N PRO A 23 -2.18 7.15 7.67
CA PRO A 23 -2.61 8.24 8.52
C PRO A 23 -1.43 8.77 9.37
N PRO A 24 -1.37 10.08 9.65
CA PRO A 24 -0.24 10.68 10.37
C PRO A 24 -0.16 10.25 11.85
N ILE A 25 -1.26 9.75 12.43
CA ILE A 25 -1.33 9.26 13.81
C ILE A 25 -2.05 7.92 13.79
N SER A 26 -1.32 6.83 13.64
CA SER A 26 -1.86 5.49 13.85
C SER A 26 -0.76 4.61 14.41
N ASP A 27 -1.11 3.83 15.43
CA ASP A 27 -0.25 2.79 15.96
C ASP A 27 0.04 1.74 14.87
N PRO A 28 1.29 1.24 14.72
CA PRO A 28 1.66 0.28 13.69
C PRO A 28 0.77 -0.98 13.65
N ALA A 29 0.32 -1.48 14.80
CA ALA A 29 -0.54 -2.66 14.85
C ALA A 29 -1.95 -2.35 14.33
N THR A 30 -2.48 -1.18 14.68
CA THR A 30 -3.77 -0.69 14.15
C THR A 30 -3.70 -0.47 12.64
N TYR A 31 -2.63 0.18 12.15
CA TYR A 31 -2.41 0.37 10.72
C TYR A 31 -2.28 -0.96 9.99
N GLY A 32 -1.49 -1.90 10.53
CA GLY A 32 -1.33 -3.22 9.93
C GLY A 32 -2.67 -3.94 9.76
N ARG A 33 -3.54 -3.95 10.78
CA ARG A 33 -4.87 -4.55 10.69
C ARG A 33 -5.74 -3.90 9.61
N ALA A 34 -5.77 -2.57 9.56
CA ALA A 34 -6.53 -1.82 8.56
C ALA A 34 -6.01 -2.09 7.14
N LEU A 35 -4.68 -2.08 6.97
CA LEU A 35 -3.99 -2.41 5.72
C LEU A 35 -4.44 -3.78 5.20
N TYR A 36 -4.43 -4.82 6.03
CA TYR A 36 -4.85 -6.16 5.60
C TYR A 36 -6.33 -6.28 5.23
N ALA A 37 -7.21 -5.63 6.00
CA ALA A 37 -8.63 -5.63 5.68
C ALA A 37 -8.86 -5.03 4.29
N GLU A 38 -8.16 -3.94 4.00
CA GLU A 38 -8.26 -3.24 2.73
C GLU A 38 -7.60 -4.03 1.58
N LEU A 39 -6.43 -4.64 1.80
CA LEU A 39 -5.81 -5.54 0.82
C LEU A 39 -6.76 -6.69 0.44
N ARG A 40 -7.44 -7.31 1.42
CA ARG A 40 -8.44 -8.37 1.12
C ARG A 40 -9.66 -7.84 0.37
N ARG A 41 -10.06 -6.60 0.62
CA ARG A 41 -11.15 -5.95 -0.12
C ARG A 41 -10.74 -5.69 -1.57
N LEU A 42 -9.52 -5.22 -1.77
CA LEU A 42 -8.94 -4.92 -3.08
C LEU A 42 -8.68 -6.19 -3.91
N ASP A 43 -8.25 -7.27 -3.26
CA ASP A 43 -8.07 -8.59 -3.87
C ASP A 43 -9.38 -9.10 -4.49
N LYS A 44 -10.50 -8.97 -3.76
CA LYS A 44 -11.84 -9.30 -4.29
C LYS A 44 -12.27 -8.42 -5.44
N LEU A 45 -11.77 -7.19 -5.51
CA LEU A 45 -12.03 -6.30 -6.64
C LEU A 45 -11.17 -6.65 -7.85
N GLY A 46 -10.11 -7.45 -7.71
CA GLY A 46 -9.22 -7.86 -8.79
C GLY A 46 -8.30 -6.73 -9.29
N VAL A 47 -7.92 -5.80 -8.41
CA VAL A 47 -7.01 -4.70 -8.78
C VAL A 47 -5.68 -5.26 -9.30
N SER A 48 -5.13 -4.60 -10.32
CA SER A 48 -3.89 -5.04 -10.95
C SER A 48 -2.66 -4.54 -10.20
N ARG A 49 -2.79 -3.44 -9.44
CA ARG A 49 -1.71 -2.85 -8.66
C ARG A 49 -2.25 -2.15 -7.42
N ILE A 50 -1.48 -2.20 -6.34
CA ILE A 50 -1.77 -1.48 -5.11
C ILE A 50 -0.55 -0.62 -4.78
N LEU A 51 -0.79 0.67 -4.55
CA LEU A 51 0.23 1.63 -4.18
C LEU A 51 0.01 2.02 -2.72
N VAL A 52 1.02 1.78 -1.88
CA VAL A 52 0.97 2.09 -0.46
C VAL A 52 1.89 3.27 -0.19
N GLU A 53 1.40 4.26 0.54
CA GLU A 53 2.21 5.39 0.99
C GLU A 53 3.31 4.94 1.95
N SER A 54 4.47 5.60 1.89
CA SER A 54 5.60 5.27 2.76
C SER A 54 5.22 5.43 4.24
N VAL A 55 5.53 4.41 5.04
CA VAL A 55 5.27 4.41 6.49
C VAL A 55 6.45 5.05 7.25
N PRO A 56 6.21 5.68 8.42
CA PRO A 56 7.25 6.39 9.17
C PRO A 56 8.47 5.55 9.52
N GLU A 57 9.70 6.05 9.31
CA GLU A 57 10.98 5.31 9.47
C GLU A 57 11.30 4.83 10.91
N SER A 58 10.50 5.20 11.91
CA SER A 58 10.73 4.77 13.29
C SER A 58 10.67 3.23 13.48
N PRO A 59 11.41 2.65 14.46
CA PRO A 59 11.56 1.19 14.62
C PRO A 59 10.25 0.42 14.82
N GLN A 60 9.26 1.05 15.45
CA GLN A 60 7.92 0.47 15.64
C GLN A 60 7.21 0.08 14.33
N TRP A 61 7.64 0.64 13.19
CA TRP A 61 7.11 0.34 11.85
C TRP A 61 7.93 -0.68 11.05
N ASP A 62 9.05 -1.17 11.59
CA ASP A 62 9.95 -2.08 10.86
C ASP A 62 9.21 -3.33 10.37
N ALA A 63 8.36 -3.91 11.22
CA ALA A 63 7.55 -5.08 10.86
C ALA A 63 6.56 -4.79 9.70
N VAL A 64 6.00 -3.57 9.65
CA VAL A 64 5.09 -3.15 8.58
C VAL A 64 5.87 -2.92 7.28
N ARG A 65 7.01 -2.23 7.34
CA ARG A 65 7.90 -2.02 6.18
C ARG A 65 8.35 -3.34 5.58
N ASP A 66 8.92 -4.21 6.40
CA ASP A 66 9.43 -5.51 5.97
C ASP A 66 8.34 -6.32 5.27
N ARG A 67 7.11 -6.27 5.79
CA ARG A 67 5.98 -6.92 5.13
C ARG A 67 5.60 -6.29 3.79
N LEU A 68 5.55 -4.96 3.70
CA LEU A 68 5.27 -4.24 2.45
C LEU A 68 6.35 -4.51 1.40
N SER A 69 7.63 -4.50 1.79
CA SER A 69 8.76 -4.81 0.92
C SER A 69 8.69 -6.23 0.38
N ARG A 70 8.39 -7.22 1.24
CA ARG A 70 8.18 -8.61 0.78
C ARG A 70 7.01 -8.75 -0.17
N ALA A 71 5.89 -8.06 0.11
CA ALA A 71 4.74 -8.08 -0.78
C ALA A 71 5.07 -7.46 -2.15
N ALA A 72 5.86 -6.39 -2.19
CA ALA A 72 6.29 -5.75 -3.43
C ALA A 72 7.31 -6.58 -4.23
N ALA A 73 8.21 -7.30 -3.54
CA ALA A 73 9.24 -8.12 -4.16
C ALA A 73 8.71 -9.36 -4.89
N VAL A 74 7.52 -9.84 -4.52
CA VAL A 74 6.85 -11.00 -5.16
C VAL A 74 6.28 -10.65 -6.55
N PHE A 75 6.26 -9.37 -6.94
CA PHE A 75 5.72 -8.90 -8.22
C PHE A 75 6.79 -8.58 -9.30
N LEU A 76 8.00 -9.13 -9.20
CA LEU A 76 9.00 -9.12 -10.28
C LEU A 76 8.91 -10.42 -11.10
#